data_AF-A0A3B9XH51-F1
#
_entry.id   AF-A0A3B9XH51-F1
#
_cell.length_a   1.000
_cell.length_b   1.000
_cell.length_c   1.000
_cell.angle_alpha   90.00
_cell.angle_beta   90.00
_cell.angle_gamma   90.00
#
_symmetry.space_group_name_H-M   'P 1'
#
loop_
_entity.id
_entity.type
_entity.pdbx_description
1 polymer ?
#
loop_
_entity_poly.entity_id
_entity_poly.type
_entity_poly.pdbx_seq_one_letter_code
_entity_poly.pdbx_strand_id
1 'polypeptide(L)'
;MKFVFFMAIFLSSALHAEESQKAAKFTICKNRSDVRTISIQKSAAGYETIYSKFGSPKVIGSGWSLESNANFLNNVKANLEKSGFDCRDVNEASIQGEKN
;
A
#
# COMPACT_ATOMS: atom_id res chain seq x y z
N MET A 1 -36.54 22.96 -45.99
CA MET A 1 -35.11 22.61 -45.91
C MET A 1 -34.80 22.25 -44.46
N LYS A 2 -34.45 20.98 -44.20
CA LYS A 2 -34.23 20.41 -42.85
C LYS A 2 -32.74 20.48 -42.53
N PHE A 3 -32.35 21.32 -41.57
CA PHE A 3 -30.99 21.32 -41.02
C PHE A 3 -30.97 20.40 -39.79
N VAL A 4 -30.41 19.20 -39.96
CA VAL A 4 -30.15 18.25 -38.89
C VAL A 4 -28.84 18.67 -38.23
N PHE A 5 -28.93 19.24 -37.03
CA PHE A 5 -27.77 19.58 -36.21
C PHE A 5 -27.29 18.31 -35.48
N PHE A 6 -26.25 17.69 -36.01
CA PHE A 6 -25.53 16.57 -35.38
C PHE A 6 -24.73 17.12 -34.20
N MET A 7 -25.30 17.09 -33.00
CA MET A 7 -24.60 17.43 -31.76
C MET A 7 -23.79 16.22 -31.30
N ALA A 8 -22.50 16.19 -31.66
CA ALA A 8 -21.56 15.16 -31.23
C ALA A 8 -21.24 15.34 -29.74
N ILE A 9 -21.54 14.31 -28.95
CA ILE A 9 -21.28 14.22 -27.52
C ILE A 9 -19.77 14.03 -27.31
N PHE A 10 -19.07 15.06 -26.81
CA PHE A 10 -17.72 14.91 -26.27
C PHE A 10 -17.80 14.36 -24.85
N LEU A 11 -17.83 13.03 -24.72
CA LEU A 11 -17.70 12.35 -23.43
C LEU A 11 -16.20 12.22 -23.11
N SER A 12 -15.61 13.24 -22.48
CA SER A 12 -14.25 13.16 -21.96
C SER A 12 -14.22 12.34 -20.67
N SER A 13 -14.03 11.03 -20.79
CA SER A 13 -13.72 10.18 -19.64
C SER A 13 -12.30 10.49 -19.17
N ALA A 14 -12.17 11.32 -18.13
CA ALA A 14 -10.95 11.44 -17.35
C ALA A 14 -10.73 10.12 -16.59
N LEU A 15 -10.06 9.17 -17.24
CA LEU A 15 -9.54 7.99 -16.60
C LEU A 15 -8.32 8.44 -15.78
N HIS A 16 -8.53 8.82 -14.52
CA HIS A 16 -7.43 8.87 -13.58
C HIS A 16 -6.96 7.43 -13.36
N ALA A 17 -5.83 7.10 -13.95
CA ALA A 17 -5.08 5.91 -13.57
C ALA A 17 -4.70 6.09 -12.09
N GLU A 18 -5.32 5.32 -11.20
CA GLU A 18 -4.75 5.10 -9.87
C GLU A 18 -3.40 4.41 -10.10
N GLU A 19 -2.33 5.20 -10.06
CA GLU A 19 -0.98 4.68 -9.96
C GLU A 19 -0.92 3.90 -8.64
N SER A 20 -0.99 2.57 -8.74
CA SER A 20 -0.82 1.67 -7.61
C SER A 20 0.55 1.95 -7.00
N GLN A 21 0.58 2.78 -5.96
CA GLN A 21 1.81 3.15 -5.26
C GLN A 21 2.43 1.88 -4.68
N LYS A 22 3.45 1.40 -5.36
CA LYS A 22 4.19 0.21 -4.98
C LYS A 22 4.84 0.50 -3.62
N ALA A 23 4.56 -0.35 -2.63
CA ALA A 23 5.17 -0.18 -1.32
C ALA A 23 6.68 -0.46 -1.42
N ALA A 24 7.51 0.51 -1.00
CA ALA A 24 8.96 0.37 -1.01
C ALA A 24 9.44 -0.74 -0.07
N LYS A 25 8.68 -1.01 0.99
CA LYS A 25 8.82 -2.20 1.86
C LYS A 25 7.44 -2.64 2.34
N PHE A 26 7.27 -3.95 2.52
CA PHE A 26 6.04 -4.53 3.02
C PHE A 26 6.35 -5.70 3.97
N THR A 27 5.69 -5.72 5.12
CA THR A 27 5.81 -6.79 6.11
C THR A 27 4.40 -7.23 6.51
N ILE A 28 4.17 -8.54 6.48
CA ILE A 28 2.93 -9.16 6.96
C ILE A 28 3.25 -9.85 8.29
N CYS A 29 2.47 -9.57 9.32
CA CYS A 29 2.56 -10.22 10.62
C CYS A 29 1.26 -10.98 10.90
N LYS A 30 1.37 -12.27 11.23
CA LYS A 30 0.21 -13.14 11.48
C LYS A 30 0.28 -13.82 12.84
N ASN A 31 -0.82 -13.83 13.57
CA ASN A 31 -1.02 -14.64 14.77
C ASN A 31 -2.39 -15.34 14.68
N ARG A 32 -2.39 -16.64 14.41
CA ARG A 32 -3.61 -17.43 14.12
C ARG A 32 -4.44 -16.79 13.00
N SER A 33 -5.55 -16.13 13.34
CA SER A 33 -6.45 -15.44 12.41
C SER A 33 -6.27 -13.91 12.40
N ASP A 34 -5.46 -13.34 13.31
CA ASP A 34 -5.13 -11.90 13.31
C ASP A 34 -3.99 -11.65 12.32
N VAL A 35 -4.26 -10.84 11.29
CA VAL A 35 -3.30 -10.43 10.27
C VAL A 35 -3.14 -8.91 10.34
N ARG A 36 -1.89 -8.48 10.43
CA ARG A 36 -1.46 -7.09 10.44
C ARG A 36 -0.46 -6.87 9.34
N THR A 37 -0.49 -5.69 8.74
CA THR A 37 0.48 -5.32 7.70
C THR A 37 1.16 -4.03 8.09
N ILE A 38 2.44 -3.94 7.76
CA ILE A 38 3.24 -2.72 7.88
C ILE A 38 3.83 -2.47 6.51
N SER A 39 3.62 -1.29 5.96
CA SER A 39 4.13 -0.91 4.65
C SER A 39 4.80 0.45 4.71
N ILE A 40 5.82 0.65 3.89
CA ILE A 40 6.40 1.97 3.67
C ILE A 40 6.08 2.38 2.24
N GLN A 41 5.41 3.52 2.10
CA GLN A 41 4.98 4.06 0.82
C GLN A 41 5.62 5.42 0.60
N LYS A 42 5.84 5.79 -0.66
CA LYS A 42 6.36 7.10 -1.01
C LYS A 42 5.20 8.09 -1.09
N SER A 43 5.24 9.15 -0.29
CA SER A 43 4.26 10.24 -0.36
C SER A 43 4.88 11.49 -1.00
N ALA A 44 4.06 12.52 -1.23
CA ALA A 44 4.53 13.79 -1.81
C ALA A 44 5.62 14.47 -0.95
N ALA A 45 5.62 14.23 0.37
CA ALA A 45 6.55 14.84 1.31
C ALA A 45 7.74 13.93 1.68
N GLY A 46 7.83 12.71 1.13
CA GLY A 46 8.87 11.74 1.47
C GLY A 46 8.33 10.32 1.52
N TYR A 47 8.40 9.69 2.69
CA TYR A 47 7.95 8.34 2.95
C TYR A 47 7.04 8.29 4.19
N GLU A 48 6.05 7.42 4.12
CA GLU A 48 5.10 7.16 5.21
C GLU A 48 5.09 5.68 5.55
N THR A 49 5.13 5.39 6.85
CA THR A 49 4.94 4.05 7.39
C THR A 49 3.49 3.87 7.77
N ILE A 50 2.82 2.94 7.10
CA ILE A 50 1.41 2.64 7.28
C ILE A 50 1.29 1.28 7.96
N TYR A 51 0.58 1.27 9.07
CA TYR A 51 0.22 0.06 9.81
C TYR A 51 -1.27 -0.22 9.63
N SER A 52 -1.62 -1.44 9.25
CA SER A 52 -3.02 -1.87 9.15
C SER A 52 -3.33 -2.98 10.13
N LYS A 53 -4.49 -2.85 10.78
CA LYS A 53 -5.08 -3.84 11.67
C LYS A 53 -6.52 -4.06 11.25
N PHE A 54 -6.89 -5.29 10.93
CA PHE A 54 -8.25 -5.64 10.46
C PHE A 54 -8.74 -4.79 9.27
N GLY A 55 -7.84 -4.44 8.35
CA GLY A 55 -8.19 -3.63 7.18
C GLY A 55 -8.28 -2.13 7.44
N SER A 56 -8.01 -1.66 8.66
CA SER A 56 -7.97 -0.24 9.00
C SER A 56 -6.53 0.28 8.97
N PRO A 57 -6.06 0.90 7.87
CA PRO A 57 -4.73 1.48 7.79
C PRO A 57 -4.63 2.77 8.60
N LYS A 58 -3.45 2.99 9.19
CA LYS A 58 -3.10 4.22 9.90
C LYS A 58 -1.64 4.56 9.62
N VAL A 59 -1.37 5.83 9.32
CA VAL A 59 0.00 6.35 9.28
C VAL A 59 0.55 6.39 10.70
N ILE A 60 1.65 5.69 10.93
CA ILE A 60 2.32 5.59 12.24
C ILE A 60 3.72 6.23 12.25
N GLY A 61 4.21 6.61 11.08
CA GLY A 61 5.49 7.29 10.91
C GLY A 61 5.53 8.01 9.57
N SER A 62 6.28 9.10 9.53
CA SER A 62 6.56 9.87 8.33
C SER A 62 7.98 10.39 8.40
N GLY A 63 8.67 10.44 7.27
CA GLY A 63 10.07 10.89 7.22
C GLY A 63 10.56 11.07 5.80
N TRP A 64 11.64 11.83 5.64
CA TRP A 64 12.17 12.16 4.31
C TRP A 64 12.91 11.00 3.63
N SER A 65 13.37 10.01 4.40
CA SER A 65 14.08 8.84 3.88
C SER A 65 13.35 7.53 4.18
N LEU A 66 13.60 6.54 3.33
CA LEU A 66 13.14 5.17 3.52
C LEU A 66 13.70 4.56 4.82
N GLU A 67 14.95 4.87 5.16
CA GLU A 67 15.62 4.36 6.36
C GLU A 67 14.98 4.87 7.65
N SER A 68 14.62 6.17 7.70
CA SER A 68 13.91 6.74 8.84
C SER A 68 12.58 6.02 9.11
N ASN A 69 11.84 5.71 8.04
CA ASN A 69 10.59 4.95 8.11
C ASN A 69 10.81 3.46 8.43
N ALA A 70 11.92 2.88 7.98
CA ALA A 70 12.28 1.50 8.31
C ALA A 70 12.44 1.29 9.82
N ASN A 71 12.86 2.30 10.58
CA ASN A 71 12.94 2.22 12.04
C ASN A 71 11.54 2.06 12.68
N PHE A 72 10.53 2.80 12.20
CA PHE A 72 9.15 2.62 12.68
C PHE A 72 8.64 1.20 12.38
N LEU A 73 8.88 0.73 11.15
CA LEU A 73 8.50 -0.62 10.75
C LEU A 73 9.17 -1.67 11.64
N ASN A 74 10.48 -1.59 11.84
CA ASN A 74 11.25 -2.55 12.65
C ASN A 74 10.80 -2.56 14.11
N ASN A 75 10.51 -1.38 14.68
CA ASN A 75 10.01 -1.28 16.05
C ASN A 75 8.64 -1.95 16.21
N VAL A 76 7.72 -1.72 15.28
CA VAL A 76 6.40 -2.36 15.31
C VAL A 76 6.52 -3.86 15.09
N LYS A 77 7.32 -4.29 14.11
CA LYS A 77 7.63 -5.70 13.85
C LYS A 77 8.14 -6.40 15.12
N ALA A 78 9.16 -5.86 15.76
CA ALA A 78 9.73 -6.43 16.99
C ALA A 78 8.70 -6.52 18.13
N ASN A 79 7.82 -5.52 18.28
CA ASN A 79 6.77 -5.55 19.30
C ASN A 79 5.70 -6.62 19.00
N LEU A 80 5.34 -6.81 17.73
CA LEU A 80 4.41 -7.86 17.31
C LEU A 80 5.03 -9.25 17.51
N GLU A 81 6.29 -9.44 17.15
CA GLU A 81 7.03 -10.69 17.37
C GLU A 81 7.10 -11.05 18.86
N LYS A 82 7.42 -10.08 19.73
CA LYS A 82 7.36 -10.26 21.20
C LYS A 82 5.96 -10.63 21.69
N SER A 83 4.91 -10.24 20.96
CA SER A 83 3.51 -10.56 21.25
C SER A 83 3.04 -11.87 20.57
N GLY A 84 3.96 -12.65 19.99
CA GLY A 84 3.68 -13.96 19.39
C GLY A 84 3.19 -13.93 17.94
N PHE A 85 3.39 -12.83 17.20
CA PHE A 85 3.14 -12.79 15.76
C PHE A 85 4.35 -13.33 14.98
N ASP A 86 4.09 -14.08 13.91
CA ASP A 86 5.08 -14.43 12.89
C ASP A 86 5.10 -13.33 11.82
N CYS A 87 6.19 -12.59 11.70
CA CYS A 87 6.35 -11.46 10.78
C CYS A 87 7.30 -11.82 9.62
N ARG A 88 6.84 -11.58 8.40
CA ARG A 88 7.58 -11.88 7.17
C ARG A 88 7.63 -10.66 6.26
N ASP A 89 8.83 -10.34 5.80
CA ASP A 89 9.03 -9.28 4.83
C ASP A 89 8.70 -9.83 3.45
N VAL A 90 7.82 -9.12 2.73
CA VAL A 90 7.40 -9.46 1.39
C VAL A 90 8.18 -8.58 0.44
N ASN A 91 9.28 -9.12 -0.09
CA ASN A 91 9.95 -8.53 -1.23
C ASN A 91 9.07 -8.77 -2.46
N GLU A 92 8.97 -7.79 -3.37
CA GLU A 92 8.08 -7.79 -4.53
C GLU A 92 8.27 -8.97 -5.52
N ALA A 93 9.20 -9.89 -5.24
CA ALA A 93 9.37 -11.14 -5.96
C ALA A 93 8.71 -12.29 -5.19
N SER A 94 7.38 -12.45 -5.34
CA SER A 94 6.67 -13.75 -5.31
C SER A 94 5.14 -13.56 -5.37
N ILE A 95 4.64 -13.14 -6.53
CA ILE A 95 3.39 -13.71 -7.03
C ILE A 95 3.79 -14.45 -8.32
N GLN A 96 4.35 -15.66 -8.17
CA GLN A 96 4.24 -16.63 -9.25
C GLN A 96 2.78 -17.08 -9.25
N GLY A 97 1.95 -16.35 -10.01
CA GLY A 97 0.62 -16.80 -10.35
C GLY A 97 0.75 -18.09 -11.16
N GLU A 98 0.34 -19.19 -10.55
CA GLU A 98 -0.12 -20.39 -11.21
C GLU A 98 -1.16 -19.97 -12.25
N LYS A 99 -0.75 -19.90 -13.52
CA LYS A 99 -1.67 -19.87 -14.65
C LYS A 99 -2.14 -21.30 -14.84
N ASN A 100 -3.40 -21.57 -14.48
CA ASN A 100 -4.15 -22.70 -15.00
C ASN A 100 -4.97 -22.18 -16.18
#